data_AF-A0A7M1PXL1-F1
#
_entry.id   AF-A0A7M1PXL1-F1
#
_cell.length_a   1.000
_cell.length_b   1.000
_cell.length_c   1.000
_cell.angle_alpha   90.00
_cell.angle_beta   90.00
_cell.angle_gamma   90.00
#
_symmetry.space_group_name_H-M   'P 1'
#
loop_
_entity.id
_entity.type
_entity.pdbx_description
1 polymer ?
#
loop_
_entity_poly.entity_id
_entity_poly.type
_entity_poly.pdbx_seq_one_letter_code
_entity_poly.pdbx_strand_id
1 'polypeptide(L)'
;MYEALKEYPSAESLKKAHLTKLTNILTKNSNGKYTKDTAIKIKKLAQNSIGVVCKSHEMDLVYSIEEVQACQKRIKNIEQEIKGMMTGLDSPILSIPGISIVYGSIILSEIGSIHNFSSPSKLLAYAGLDPSTKQSGKFKGNGKMVKRGSTYLRAALIIAARSVAMYDSVFKNYLNKKLNEGKHYFVALSHVARKLIRVIYHLLRNNVIFKAS
;
A
#
# COMPACT_ATOMS: atom_id res chain seq x y z
N MET A 1 3.98 20.45 5.42
CA MET A 1 4.66 21.06 4.26
C MET A 1 3.66 21.75 3.32
N TYR A 2 2.64 21.03 2.82
CA TYR A 2 1.62 21.60 1.91
C TYR A 2 0.97 22.89 2.41
N GLU A 3 0.58 22.96 3.68
CA GLU A 3 0.00 24.19 4.25
C GLU A 3 0.95 25.40 4.20
N ALA A 4 2.27 25.18 4.34
CA ALA A 4 3.24 26.27 4.27
C ALA A 4 3.42 26.79 2.83
N LEU A 5 3.39 25.88 1.84
CA LEU A 5 3.48 26.22 0.42
C LEU A 5 2.18 26.87 -0.09
N LYS A 6 1.02 26.49 0.45
CA LYS A 6 -0.26 27.10 0.11
C LYS A 6 -0.36 28.54 0.63
N GLU A 7 0.12 28.77 1.86
CA GLU A 7 0.17 30.11 2.47
C GLU A 7 1.27 31.00 1.85
N TYR A 8 2.42 30.40 1.52
CA TYR A 8 3.58 31.10 0.97
C TYR A 8 4.10 30.39 -0.31
N PRO A 9 3.43 30.59 -1.47
CA PRO A 9 3.69 29.82 -2.69
C PRO A 9 4.95 30.22 -3.44
N SER A 10 5.65 31.25 -2.99
CA SER A 10 6.89 31.73 -3.61
C SER A 10 7.94 32.14 -2.58
N ALA A 11 9.21 32.18 -3.01
CA ALA A 11 10.29 32.72 -2.20
C ALA A 11 10.02 34.17 -1.75
N GLU A 12 9.37 34.98 -2.60
CA GLU A 12 9.01 36.36 -2.27
C GLU A 12 7.96 36.42 -1.15
N SER A 13 6.94 35.56 -1.20
CA SER A 13 5.94 35.43 -0.12
C SER A 13 6.56 34.90 1.19
N LEU A 14 7.49 33.94 1.11
CA LEU A 14 8.24 33.42 2.25
C LEU A 14 9.16 34.47 2.88
N LYS A 15 9.80 35.31 2.06
CA LYS A 15 10.61 36.45 2.52
C LYS A 15 9.76 37.42 3.35
N LYS A 16 8.52 37.68 2.93
CA LYS A 16 7.56 38.57 3.61
C LYS A 16 6.83 37.91 4.79
N ALA A 17 6.91 36.58 4.92
CA ALA A 17 6.21 35.84 5.98
C ALA A 17 6.61 36.28 7.40
N HIS A 18 5.63 36.45 8.28
CA HIS A 18 5.90 36.69 9.70
C HIS A 18 6.51 35.44 10.35
N LEU A 19 7.65 35.57 11.03
CA LEU A 19 8.43 34.43 11.52
C LEU A 19 7.61 33.53 12.45
N THR A 20 6.83 34.12 13.35
CA THR A 20 5.97 33.36 14.28
C THR A 20 4.90 32.56 13.54
N LYS A 21 4.27 33.14 12.51
CA LYS A 21 3.23 32.45 11.73
C LYS A 21 3.82 31.29 10.92
N LEU A 22 4.95 31.53 10.24
CA LEU A 22 5.68 30.48 9.51
C LEU A 22 6.13 29.35 10.46
N THR A 23 6.66 29.70 11.64
CA THR A 23 7.06 28.72 12.67
C THR A 23 5.87 27.86 13.11
N ASN A 24 4.72 28.49 13.38
CA ASN A 24 3.52 27.78 13.81
C ASN A 24 3.02 26.81 12.73
N ILE A 25 2.96 27.25 11.46
CA ILE A 25 2.55 26.41 10.34
C ILE A 25 3.51 25.22 10.18
N LEU A 26 4.82 25.45 10.21
CA LEU A 26 5.81 24.38 10.05
C LEU A 26 5.77 23.40 11.21
N THR A 27 5.75 23.89 12.46
CA THR A 27 5.77 23.04 13.66
C THR A 27 4.52 22.16 13.72
N LYS A 28 3.33 22.76 13.51
CA LYS A 28 2.05 22.04 13.51
C LYS A 28 1.99 20.97 12.43
N ASN A 29 2.44 21.29 11.20
CA ASN A 29 2.32 20.39 10.05
C ASN A 29 3.52 19.44 9.86
N SER A 30 4.43 19.39 10.82
CA SER A 30 5.59 18.49 10.83
C SER A 30 5.68 17.65 12.10
N ASN A 31 4.65 17.68 12.95
CA ASN A 31 4.65 17.03 14.27
C ASN A 31 5.87 17.42 15.10
N GLY A 32 6.21 18.71 15.13
CA GLY A 32 7.33 19.25 15.91
C GLY A 32 8.71 19.12 15.27
N LYS A 33 8.85 18.43 14.12
CA LYS A 33 10.14 18.24 13.45
C LYS A 33 10.76 19.54 12.93
N TYR A 34 9.94 20.47 12.44
CA TYR A 34 10.39 21.75 11.90
C TYR A 34 10.04 22.89 12.86
N THR A 35 11.07 23.39 13.54
CA THR A 35 10.95 24.39 14.60
C THR A 35 11.25 25.79 14.07
N LYS A 36 11.38 26.75 14.99
CA LYS A 36 11.76 28.14 14.70
C LYS A 36 13.06 28.25 13.91
N ASP A 37 14.05 27.42 14.21
CA ASP A 37 15.35 27.44 13.51
C ASP A 37 15.20 27.07 12.03
N THR A 38 14.35 26.09 11.73
CA THR A 38 13.98 25.72 10.36
C THR A 38 13.27 26.88 9.67
N ALA A 39 12.36 27.57 10.34
CA ALA A 39 11.66 28.74 9.80
C ALA A 39 12.62 29.90 9.47
N ILE A 40 13.57 30.19 10.37
CA ILE A 40 14.62 31.20 10.14
C ILE A 40 15.46 30.81 8.92
N LYS A 41 15.89 29.55 8.84
CA LYS A 41 16.69 29.03 7.73
C LYS A 41 15.95 29.16 6.39
N ILE A 42 14.68 28.77 6.34
CA ILE A 42 13.84 28.88 5.14
C ILE A 42 13.70 30.35 4.71
N LYS A 43 13.40 31.26 5.65
CA LYS A 43 13.25 32.69 5.36
C LYS A 43 14.57 33.31 4.85
N LYS A 44 15.72 32.91 5.42
CA LYS A 44 17.04 33.35 4.97
C LYS A 44 17.36 32.82 3.56
N LEU A 45 17.04 31.56 3.27
CA LEU A 45 17.21 31.00 1.92
C LEU A 45 16.30 31.69 0.89
N ALA A 46 15.07 32.03 1.29
CA ALA A 46 14.13 32.73 0.43
C ALA A 46 14.61 34.14 0.04
N GLN A 47 15.34 34.83 0.92
CA GLN A 47 15.94 36.15 0.62
C GLN A 47 16.99 36.11 -0.49
N ASN A 48 17.73 35.01 -0.60
CA ASN A 48 18.79 34.82 -1.60
C ASN A 48 18.34 33.97 -2.79
N SER A 49 17.02 33.75 -2.93
CA SER A 49 16.48 32.90 -3.98
C SER A 49 16.57 33.59 -5.34
N ILE A 50 17.12 32.89 -6.33
CA ILE A 50 17.09 33.29 -7.75
C ILE A 50 15.83 32.80 -8.47
N GLY A 51 14.86 32.25 -7.74
CA GLY A 51 13.64 31.66 -8.30
C GLY A 51 12.76 32.70 -9.00
N VAL A 52 12.20 32.31 -10.15
CA VAL A 52 11.30 33.16 -10.93
C VAL A 52 10.00 33.37 -10.16
N VAL A 53 9.67 34.62 -9.88
CA VAL A 53 8.38 35.01 -9.30
C VAL A 53 7.39 35.22 -10.45
N CYS A 54 6.51 34.24 -10.65
CA CYS A 54 5.45 34.34 -11.65
C CYS A 54 4.10 34.03 -10.99
N LYS A 55 3.12 34.91 -11.17
CA LYS A 55 1.81 34.77 -10.51
C LYS A 55 1.08 33.51 -10.97
N SER A 56 1.21 33.12 -12.24
CA SER A 56 0.62 31.87 -12.75
C SER A 56 1.20 30.66 -12.03
N HIS A 57 2.53 30.57 -11.86
CA HIS A 57 3.15 29.45 -11.15
C HIS A 57 2.73 29.37 -9.67
N GLU A 58 2.55 30.52 -8.99
CA GLU A 58 2.01 30.52 -7.63
C GLU A 58 0.59 29.96 -7.58
N MET A 59 -0.26 30.39 -8.53
CA MET A 59 -1.63 29.89 -8.65
C MET A 59 -1.66 28.39 -8.94
N ASP A 60 -0.90 27.95 -9.94
CA ASP A 60 -0.80 26.54 -10.34
C ASP A 60 -0.33 25.66 -9.17
N LEU A 61 0.65 26.12 -8.38
CA LEU A 61 1.11 25.42 -7.18
C LEU A 61 0.01 25.28 -6.14
N VAL A 62 -0.69 26.37 -5.83
CA VAL A 62 -1.78 26.38 -4.85
C VAL A 62 -2.91 25.45 -5.30
N TYR A 63 -3.36 25.55 -6.55
CA TYR A 63 -4.41 24.69 -7.11
C TYR A 63 -4.00 23.21 -7.13
N SER A 64 -2.76 22.91 -7.53
CA SER A 64 -2.24 21.53 -7.50
C SER A 64 -2.24 20.95 -6.08
N ILE A 65 -1.88 21.76 -5.08
CA ILE A 65 -1.91 21.34 -3.67
C ILE A 65 -3.36 21.09 -3.22
N GLU A 66 -4.28 21.99 -3.55
CA GLU A 66 -5.71 21.83 -3.22
C GLU A 66 -6.31 20.58 -3.85
N GLU A 67 -5.97 20.29 -5.10
CA GLU A 67 -6.41 19.08 -5.80
C GLU A 67 -5.86 17.81 -5.13
N VAL A 68 -4.57 17.79 -4.79
CA VAL A 68 -3.95 16.67 -4.05
C VAL A 68 -4.66 16.48 -2.70
N GLN A 69 -4.93 17.55 -1.97
CA GLN A 69 -5.63 17.49 -0.67
C GLN A 69 -7.07 16.99 -0.81
N ALA A 70 -7.78 17.45 -1.86
CA ALA A 70 -9.14 17.00 -2.16
C ALA A 70 -9.16 15.50 -2.49
N CYS A 71 -8.23 15.03 -3.32
CA CYS A 71 -8.06 13.60 -3.63
C CYS A 71 -7.75 12.78 -2.38
N GLN A 72 -6.84 13.24 -1.51
CA GLN A 72 -6.53 12.57 -0.25
C GLN A 72 -7.76 12.48 0.67
N LYS A 73 -8.59 13.52 0.74
CA LYS A 73 -9.84 13.51 1.51
C LYS A 73 -10.84 12.50 0.93
N ARG A 74 -11.00 12.47 -0.40
CA ARG A 74 -11.88 11.50 -1.08
C ARG A 74 -11.42 10.05 -0.82
N ILE A 75 -10.12 9.77 -0.92
CA ILE A 75 -9.54 8.45 -0.60
C ILE A 75 -9.90 8.04 0.84
N LYS A 76 -9.68 8.93 1.82
CA LYS A 76 -10.00 8.64 3.22
C LYS A 76 -11.49 8.34 3.45
N ASN A 77 -12.38 9.09 2.79
CA ASN A 77 -13.82 8.86 2.91
C ASN A 77 -14.19 7.48 2.35
N ILE A 78 -13.68 7.14 1.16
CA ILE A 78 -13.90 5.82 0.54
C ILE A 78 -13.34 4.70 1.43
N GLU A 79 -12.16 4.89 2.03
CA GLU A 79 -11.60 3.91 2.97
C GLU A 79 -12.49 3.70 4.20
N GLN A 80 -13.14 4.75 4.72
CA GLN A 80 -14.08 4.62 5.83
C GLN A 80 -15.37 3.91 5.42
N GLU A 81 -15.90 4.19 4.23
CA GLU A 81 -17.06 3.48 3.70
C GLU A 81 -16.77 1.99 3.50
N ILE A 82 -15.62 1.66 2.89
CA ILE A 82 -15.14 0.27 2.75
C ILE A 82 -15.01 -0.38 4.13
N LYS A 83 -14.47 0.32 5.13
CA LYS A 83 -14.37 -0.20 6.49
C LYS A 83 -15.74 -0.53 7.07
N GLY A 84 -16.73 0.36 6.92
CA GLY A 84 -18.10 0.11 7.38
C GLY A 84 -18.72 -1.13 6.71
N MET A 85 -18.58 -1.26 5.39
CA MET A 85 -19.07 -2.43 4.65
C MET A 85 -18.36 -3.72 5.10
N MET A 86 -17.04 -3.68 5.24
CA MET A 86 -16.24 -4.83 5.66
C MET A 86 -16.55 -5.30 7.08
N THR A 87 -16.83 -4.37 8.01
CA THR A 87 -17.27 -4.74 9.36
C THR A 87 -18.62 -5.45 9.36
N GLY A 88 -19.54 -5.10 8.45
CA GLY A 88 -20.83 -5.77 8.33
C GLY A 88 -20.75 -7.18 7.70
N LEU A 89 -19.70 -7.46 6.92
CA LEU A 89 -19.48 -8.77 6.30
C LEU A 89 -18.94 -9.82 7.29
N ASP A 90 -18.36 -9.39 8.41
CA ASP A 90 -17.70 -10.23 9.43
C ASP A 90 -16.80 -11.33 8.82
N SER A 91 -16.05 -10.96 7.77
CA SER A 91 -15.32 -11.95 6.99
C SER A 91 -14.10 -12.46 7.74
N PRO A 92 -13.86 -13.80 7.77
CA PRO A 92 -12.68 -14.36 8.41
C PRO A 92 -11.34 -13.88 7.86
N ILE A 93 -11.30 -13.29 6.66
CA ILE A 93 -10.06 -12.79 6.08
C ILE A 93 -9.38 -11.72 6.94
N LEU A 94 -10.17 -10.92 7.69
CA LEU A 94 -9.66 -9.86 8.56
C LEU A 94 -9.03 -10.39 9.85
N SER A 95 -9.25 -11.67 10.18
CA SER A 95 -8.58 -12.32 11.32
C SER A 95 -7.11 -12.68 11.02
N ILE A 96 -6.69 -12.65 9.74
CA ILE A 96 -5.30 -12.93 9.37
C ILE A 96 -4.43 -11.71 9.76
N PRO A 97 -3.44 -11.87 10.65
CA PRO A 97 -2.58 -10.77 11.08
C PRO A 97 -1.80 -10.21 9.89
N GLY A 98 -1.80 -8.88 9.77
CA GLY A 98 -1.13 -8.17 8.68
C GLY A 98 -1.98 -7.95 7.42
N ILE A 99 -3.19 -8.53 7.31
CA ILE A 99 -4.13 -8.14 6.25
C ILE A 99 -4.88 -6.87 6.70
N SER A 100 -4.67 -5.76 5.99
CA SER A 100 -5.46 -4.55 6.22
C SER A 100 -6.86 -4.68 5.63
N ILE A 101 -7.80 -3.88 6.13
CA ILE A 101 -9.17 -3.81 5.61
C ILE A 101 -9.19 -3.58 4.09
N VAL A 102 -8.31 -2.70 3.59
CA VAL A 102 -8.22 -2.38 2.16
C VAL A 102 -7.75 -3.59 1.34
N TYR A 103 -6.73 -4.33 1.78
CA TYR A 103 -6.29 -5.52 1.03
C TYR A 103 -7.28 -6.68 1.18
N GLY A 104 -7.90 -6.82 2.35
CA GLY A 104 -8.98 -7.78 2.57
C GLY A 104 -10.17 -7.54 1.63
N SER A 105 -10.61 -6.27 1.51
CA SER A 105 -11.73 -5.91 0.63
C SER A 105 -11.40 -6.14 -0.85
N ILE A 106 -10.19 -5.81 -1.31
CA ILE A 106 -9.74 -6.11 -2.68
C ILE A 106 -9.77 -7.62 -2.93
N ILE A 107 -9.22 -8.42 -2.00
CA ILE A 107 -9.18 -9.88 -2.15
C ILE A 107 -10.61 -10.44 -2.22
N LEU A 108 -11.51 -10.02 -1.34
CA LEU A 108 -12.90 -10.49 -1.35
C LEU A 108 -13.64 -10.04 -2.62
N SER A 109 -13.46 -8.80 -3.05
CA SER A 109 -14.08 -8.26 -4.27
C SER A 109 -13.67 -9.05 -5.51
N GLU A 110 -12.37 -9.36 -5.64
CA GLU A 110 -11.84 -10.13 -6.77
C GLU A 110 -12.23 -11.62 -6.72
N ILE A 111 -12.40 -12.19 -5.53
CA ILE A 111 -12.87 -13.58 -5.38
C ILE A 111 -14.38 -13.67 -5.65
N GLY A 112 -15.16 -12.67 -5.24
CA GLY A 112 -16.61 -12.76 -5.14
C GLY A 112 -17.00 -13.87 -4.16
N SER A 113 -17.66 -14.91 -4.65
CA SER A 113 -17.97 -16.10 -3.84
C SER A 113 -16.82 -17.10 -3.89
N ILE A 114 -16.33 -17.52 -2.72
CA ILE A 114 -15.31 -18.57 -2.61
C ILE A 114 -15.77 -19.91 -3.22
N HIS A 115 -17.08 -20.14 -3.28
CA HIS A 115 -17.68 -21.34 -3.86
C HIS A 115 -17.56 -21.42 -5.38
N ASN A 116 -17.23 -20.32 -6.06
CA ASN A 116 -16.89 -20.32 -7.49
C ASN A 116 -15.62 -21.15 -7.79
N PHE A 117 -14.80 -21.40 -6.78
CA PHE A 117 -13.54 -22.12 -6.92
C PHE A 117 -13.62 -23.50 -6.29
N SER A 118 -13.60 -24.55 -7.10
CA SER A 118 -13.68 -25.93 -6.60
C SER A 118 -12.46 -26.37 -5.79
N SER A 119 -11.31 -25.72 -5.95
CA SER A 119 -10.08 -25.99 -5.20
C SER A 119 -9.22 -24.73 -5.02
N PRO A 120 -8.32 -24.69 -4.00
CA PRO A 120 -7.40 -23.57 -3.82
C PRO A 120 -6.43 -23.40 -5.00
N SER A 121 -6.15 -24.47 -5.75
CA SER A 121 -5.32 -24.40 -6.96
C SER A 121 -6.02 -23.63 -8.08
N LYS A 122 -7.34 -23.75 -8.23
CA LYS A 122 -8.10 -22.94 -9.20
C LYS A 122 -8.09 -21.46 -8.83
N LEU A 123 -8.23 -21.15 -7.54
CA LEU A 123 -8.10 -19.77 -7.06
C LEU A 123 -6.68 -19.23 -7.28
N LEU A 124 -5.65 -20.06 -7.09
CA LEU A 124 -4.26 -19.70 -7.37
C LEU A 124 -4.00 -19.40 -8.86
N ALA A 125 -4.55 -20.22 -9.74
CA ALA A 125 -4.49 -20.01 -11.18
C ALA A 125 -5.23 -18.73 -11.59
N TYR A 126 -6.41 -18.48 -11.01
CA TYR A 126 -7.18 -17.24 -11.22
C TYR A 126 -6.43 -16.01 -10.72
N ALA A 127 -5.68 -16.10 -9.63
CA ALA A 127 -4.79 -15.03 -9.16
C ALA A 127 -3.53 -14.87 -10.01
N GLY A 128 -3.31 -15.68 -11.05
CA GLY A 128 -2.11 -15.61 -11.89
C GLY A 128 -0.80 -15.85 -11.13
N LEU A 129 -0.87 -16.64 -10.05
CA LEU A 129 0.29 -17.00 -9.22
C LEU A 129 0.82 -18.41 -9.54
N ASP A 130 0.23 -19.12 -10.49
CA ASP A 130 0.70 -20.45 -10.91
C ASP A 130 1.97 -20.33 -11.78
N PRO A 131 2.99 -21.21 -11.63
CA PRO A 131 4.13 -21.21 -12.52
C PRO A 131 3.75 -21.81 -13.88
N SER A 132 4.34 -21.33 -14.97
CA SER A 132 4.13 -21.88 -16.30
C SER A 132 4.70 -23.28 -16.38
N THR A 133 4.02 -24.24 -16.98
CA THR A 133 4.62 -25.55 -17.25
C THR A 133 5.64 -25.42 -18.38
N LYS A 134 6.89 -25.83 -18.14
CA LYS A 134 7.88 -26.06 -19.19
C LYS A 134 7.91 -27.56 -19.47
N GLN A 135 7.44 -27.96 -20.64
CA GLN A 135 7.47 -29.33 -21.10
C GLN A 135 8.22 -29.39 -22.43
N SER A 136 9.47 -29.86 -22.39
CA SER A 136 10.20 -30.35 -23.58
C SER A 136 10.27 -31.86 -23.44
N GLY A 137 10.14 -32.66 -24.51
CA GLY A 137 9.84 -34.10 -24.47
C GLY A 137 10.48 -35.01 -23.39
N LYS A 138 11.64 -34.65 -22.80
CA LYS A 138 12.31 -35.37 -21.69
C LYS A 138 12.31 -34.66 -20.32
N PHE A 139 11.82 -33.43 -20.22
CA PHE A 139 11.86 -32.60 -19.00
C PHE A 139 10.50 -31.93 -18.73
N LYS A 140 9.96 -32.17 -17.54
CA LYS A 140 8.83 -31.43 -16.96
C LYS A 140 9.36 -30.59 -15.80
N GLY A 141 9.32 -29.27 -15.96
CA GLY A 141 9.73 -28.33 -14.91
C GLY A 141 8.77 -27.15 -14.80
N ASN A 142 8.82 -26.47 -13.66
CA ASN A 142 8.08 -25.22 -13.46
C ASN A 142 8.89 -24.04 -14.04
N GLY A 143 8.19 -23.16 -14.75
CA GLY A 143 8.73 -21.97 -15.40
C GLY A 143 8.30 -20.66 -14.73
N LYS A 144 8.25 -19.58 -15.51
CA LYS A 144 7.93 -18.23 -15.01
C LYS A 144 6.45 -18.15 -14.60
N MET A 145 6.12 -17.23 -13.71
CA MET A 145 4.74 -16.99 -13.26
C MET A 145 3.82 -16.61 -14.44
N VAL A 146 2.66 -17.28 -14.54
CA VAL A 146 1.67 -17.03 -15.60
C VAL A 146 0.80 -15.84 -15.22
N LYS A 147 0.99 -14.70 -15.88
CA LYS A 147 0.26 -13.45 -15.60
C LYS A 147 -1.12 -13.36 -16.29
N ARG A 148 -1.83 -14.49 -16.48
CA ARG A 148 -3.13 -14.54 -17.19
C ARG A 148 -4.37 -14.38 -16.29
N GLY A 149 -4.16 -14.22 -14.98
CA GLY A 149 -5.21 -14.06 -13.97
C GLY A 149 -5.42 -12.61 -13.51
N SER A 150 -6.28 -12.40 -12.51
CA SER A 150 -6.56 -11.08 -11.94
C SER A 150 -5.28 -10.39 -11.47
N THR A 151 -5.00 -9.22 -12.05
CA THR A 151 -3.85 -8.37 -11.71
C THR A 151 -4.01 -7.76 -10.33
N TYR A 152 -5.24 -7.36 -9.96
CA TYR A 152 -5.58 -6.79 -8.66
C TYR A 152 -5.46 -7.82 -7.54
N LEU A 153 -6.03 -9.01 -7.72
CA LEU A 153 -5.91 -10.10 -6.74
C LEU A 153 -4.44 -10.49 -6.53
N ARG A 154 -3.68 -10.61 -7.61
CA ARG A 154 -2.24 -10.91 -7.53
C ARG A 154 -1.47 -9.85 -6.75
N ALA A 155 -1.73 -8.57 -7.03
CA ALA A 155 -1.05 -7.47 -6.35
C ALA A 155 -1.41 -7.45 -4.85
N ALA A 156 -2.70 -7.56 -4.52
CA ALA A 156 -3.18 -7.60 -3.16
C ALA A 156 -2.58 -8.78 -2.37
N LEU A 157 -2.52 -9.98 -2.97
CA LEU A 157 -1.92 -11.16 -2.33
C LEU A 157 -0.42 -11.03 -2.09
N ILE A 158 0.32 -10.38 -2.98
CA ILE A 158 1.77 -10.17 -2.81
C ILE A 158 2.05 -9.14 -1.71
N ILE A 159 1.26 -8.07 -1.65
CA ILE A 159 1.37 -7.07 -0.58
C ILE A 159 0.95 -7.66 0.76
N ALA A 160 -0.18 -8.38 0.79
CA ALA A 160 -0.65 -9.11 1.97
C ALA A 160 0.40 -10.13 2.44
N ALA A 161 0.99 -10.91 1.54
CA ALA A 161 2.05 -11.87 1.90
C ALA A 161 3.25 -11.21 2.57
N ARG A 162 3.63 -10.00 2.15
CA ARG A 162 4.74 -9.25 2.78
C ARG A 162 4.35 -8.84 4.20
N SER A 163 3.15 -8.31 4.35
CA SER A 163 2.63 -7.86 5.64
C SER A 163 2.45 -9.04 6.61
N VAL A 164 1.78 -10.10 6.18
CA VAL A 164 1.57 -11.32 6.99
C VAL A 164 2.90 -11.93 7.44
N ALA A 165 3.93 -11.97 6.58
CA ALA A 165 5.27 -12.43 6.98
C ALA A 165 5.99 -11.53 7.99
N MET A 166 5.52 -10.29 8.20
CA MET A 166 6.02 -9.40 9.25
C MET A 166 5.32 -9.63 10.59
N TYR A 167 4.03 -9.98 10.57
CA TYR A 167 3.19 -10.12 11.78
C TYR A 167 2.97 -11.56 12.25
N ASP A 168 3.19 -12.57 11.40
CA ASP A 168 2.99 -13.99 11.74
C ASP A 168 4.29 -14.80 11.63
N SER A 169 4.59 -15.54 12.69
CA SER A 169 5.83 -16.32 12.84
C SER A 169 5.95 -17.45 11.80
N VAL A 170 4.85 -18.11 11.45
CA VAL A 170 4.79 -19.24 10.52
C VAL A 170 5.04 -18.77 9.09
N PHE A 171 4.49 -17.62 8.70
CA PHE A 171 4.75 -17.01 7.40
C PHE A 171 6.16 -16.42 7.32
N LYS A 172 6.65 -15.80 8.41
CA LYS A 172 8.04 -15.32 8.50
C LYS A 172 9.05 -16.44 8.33
N ASN A 173 8.88 -17.54 9.05
CA ASN A 173 9.75 -18.71 8.97
C ASN A 173 9.70 -19.35 7.57
N TYR A 174 8.52 -19.38 6.95
CA TYR A 174 8.39 -19.88 5.58
C TYR A 174 9.08 -18.97 4.55
N LEU A 175 9.02 -17.65 4.71
CA LEU A 175 9.76 -16.70 3.87
C LEU A 175 11.27 -16.92 4.01
N ASN A 176 11.77 -16.97 5.24
CA ASN A 176 13.19 -17.19 5.53
C ASN A 176 13.69 -18.52 4.98
N LYS A 177 12.91 -19.60 5.11
CA LYS A 177 13.23 -20.90 4.49
C LYS A 177 13.43 -20.75 2.98
N LYS A 178 12.55 -20.00 2.30
CA LYS A 178 12.64 -19.80 0.85
C LYS A 178 13.83 -18.91 0.45
N LEU A 179 14.23 -17.96 1.28
CA LEU A 179 15.44 -17.17 1.08
C LEU A 179 16.70 -18.03 1.26
N ASN A 180 16.73 -18.89 2.28
CA ASN A 180 17.84 -19.82 2.53
C ASN A 180 18.00 -20.90 1.45
N GLU A 181 16.93 -21.20 0.69
CA GLU A 181 16.98 -22.00 -0.54
C GLU A 181 17.66 -21.25 -1.73
N GLY A 182 18.19 -20.04 -1.52
CA GLY A 182 18.85 -19.23 -2.55
C GLY A 182 17.90 -18.45 -3.47
N LYS A 183 16.62 -18.33 -3.11
CA LYS A 183 15.63 -17.65 -3.97
C LYS A 183 15.69 -16.14 -3.77
N HIS A 184 15.56 -15.41 -4.89
CA HIS A 184 15.37 -13.96 -4.86
C HIS A 184 14.14 -13.57 -4.02
N TYR A 185 14.20 -12.43 -3.32
CA TYR A 185 13.17 -12.00 -2.36
C TYR A 185 11.73 -12.05 -2.93
N PHE A 186 11.50 -11.50 -4.13
CA PHE A 186 10.17 -11.54 -4.75
C PHE A 186 9.73 -12.95 -5.16
N VAL A 187 10.66 -13.86 -5.45
CA VAL A 187 10.35 -15.27 -5.72
C VAL A 187 9.94 -15.94 -4.41
N ALA A 188 10.67 -15.72 -3.33
CA ALA A 188 10.31 -16.20 -1.99
C ALA A 188 8.92 -15.65 -1.56
N LEU A 189 8.67 -14.36 -1.76
CA LEU A 189 7.39 -13.72 -1.47
C LEU A 189 6.24 -14.33 -2.29
N SER A 190 6.47 -14.67 -3.55
CA SER A 190 5.47 -15.38 -4.36
C SER A 190 5.13 -16.78 -3.80
N HIS A 191 6.08 -17.46 -3.14
CA HIS A 191 5.78 -18.69 -2.42
C HIS A 191 4.93 -18.44 -1.17
N VAL A 192 5.21 -17.36 -0.43
CA VAL A 192 4.39 -16.94 0.72
C VAL A 192 2.96 -16.64 0.27
N ALA A 193 2.77 -15.89 -0.82
CA ALA A 193 1.45 -15.62 -1.40
C ALA A 193 0.71 -16.91 -1.80
N ARG A 194 1.41 -17.90 -2.38
CA ARG A 194 0.84 -19.24 -2.68
C ARG A 194 0.42 -20.00 -1.43
N LYS A 195 1.11 -19.82 -0.31
CA LYS A 195 0.70 -20.41 0.98
C LYS A 195 -0.51 -19.65 1.52
N LEU A 196 -0.48 -18.33 1.50
CA LEU A 196 -1.53 -17.45 1.99
C LEU A 196 -2.86 -17.69 1.27
N ILE A 197 -2.87 -17.85 -0.05
CA ILE A 197 -4.12 -18.09 -0.79
C ILE A 197 -4.81 -19.40 -0.38
N ARG A 198 -4.06 -20.42 0.01
CA ARG A 198 -4.61 -21.69 0.50
C ARG A 198 -5.26 -21.52 1.88
N VAL A 199 -4.64 -20.69 2.73
CA VAL A 199 -5.21 -20.31 4.03
C VAL A 199 -6.49 -19.53 3.82
N ILE A 200 -6.46 -18.44 3.02
CA ILE A 200 -7.65 -17.64 2.69
C ILE A 200 -8.77 -18.53 2.16
N TYR A 201 -8.46 -19.44 1.23
CA TYR A 201 -9.44 -20.38 0.69
C TYR A 201 -10.11 -21.23 1.78
N HIS A 202 -9.32 -21.78 2.71
CA HIS A 202 -9.84 -22.59 3.80
C HIS A 202 -10.70 -21.77 4.78
N LEU A 203 -10.23 -20.58 5.19
CA LEU A 203 -10.96 -19.71 6.11
C LEU A 203 -12.30 -19.27 5.53
N LEU A 204 -12.32 -18.82 4.27
CA LEU A 204 -13.53 -18.36 3.61
C LEU A 204 -14.51 -19.50 3.33
N ARG A 205 -14.03 -20.67 2.89
CA ARG A 205 -14.91 -21.79 2.54
C ARG A 205 -15.58 -22.44 3.74
N ASN A 206 -14.90 -22.44 4.89
CA ASN A 206 -15.40 -23.06 6.12
C ASN A 206 -15.95 -22.03 7.13
N ASN A 207 -15.87 -20.74 6.80
CA ASN A 207 -16.19 -19.63 7.69
C ASN A 207 -15.52 -19.74 9.07
N VAL A 208 -14.21 -19.98 9.09
CA VAL A 208 -13.43 -20.13 10.33
C VAL A 208 -12.38 -19.04 10.44
N ILE A 209 -12.16 -18.54 11.66
CA ILE A 209 -11.15 -17.52 11.95
C ILE A 209 -9.73 -18.09 11.90
N PHE A 210 -8.78 -17.26 11.50
CA PHE A 210 -7.36 -17.57 11.55
C PHE A 210 -6.90 -17.70 13.00
N LYS A 211 -6.23 -18.82 13.30
CA LYS A 211 -5.57 -19.03 14.59
C LYS A 211 -4.08 -18.82 14.39
N ALA A 212 -3.55 -17.73 14.92
CA ALA A 212 -2.11 -17.47 14.94
C ALA A 212 -1.40 -18.55 15.77
N SER A 213 -0.17 -18.89 15.37
CA SER A 213 0.72 -19.80 16.10
C SER A 213 1.80 -19.03 16.85
#